data_AF-A0A9X4IG14-F1
#
_entry.id   AF-A0A9X4IG14-F1
#
_cell.length_a   1.000
_cell.length_b   1.000
_cell.length_c   1.000
_cell.angle_alpha   90.00
_cell.angle_beta   90.00
_cell.angle_gamma   90.00
#
_symmetry.space_group_name_H-M   'P 1'
#
loop_
_entity.id
_entity.type
_entity.pdbx_description
1 polymer ?
#
loop_
_entity_poly.entity_id
_entity_poly.type
_entity_poly.pdbx_seq_one_letter_code
_entity_poly.pdbx_strand_id
1 'polypeptide(L)'
;MTTIAFFNNKGGVGKTSLVYHLAWMFAELGQRVVVADLDPQANLTSMFLPEERLEEIWAPTDGRPTIYGAVQPLHEQTGDFTPPALEAITERIALIPGDLTLSRFEDRLSHGMDEQQRR
;
A
#
# COMPACT_ATOMS: atom_id res chain seq x y z
N MET A 1 -2.23 -3.50 -19.21
CA MET A 1 -1.53 -3.26 -17.93
C MET A 1 -1.41 -4.60 -17.23
N THR A 2 -0.22 -4.95 -16.73
CA THR A 2 0.01 -6.23 -16.04
C THR A 2 0.08 -5.97 -14.54
N THR A 3 -0.70 -6.74 -13.76
CA THR A 3 -0.70 -6.65 -12.29
C THR A 3 -0.16 -7.96 -11.72
N ILE A 4 0.81 -7.86 -10.81
CA ILE A 4 1.43 -9.00 -10.15
C ILE A 4 1.28 -8.79 -8.64
N ALA A 5 0.64 -9.74 -7.97
CA ALA A 5 0.46 -9.72 -6.52
C ALA A 5 1.33 -10.81 -5.88
N PHE A 6 2.09 -10.43 -4.84
CA PHE A 6 2.94 -11.34 -4.08
C PHE A 6 2.26 -11.68 -2.76
N PHE A 7 1.75 -12.90 -2.65
CA PHE A 7 0.98 -13.36 -1.49
C PHE A 7 1.62 -14.59 -0.85
N ASN A 8 1.70 -14.63 0.48
CA ASN A 8 2.09 -15.82 1.25
C ASN A 8 1.61 -15.67 2.70
N ASN A 9 0.99 -16.71 3.25
CA ASN A 9 0.47 -16.78 4.62
C ASN A 9 1.55 -16.76 5.71
N LYS A 10 2.82 -17.01 5.35
CA LYS A 10 3.94 -16.96 6.30
C LYS A 10 4.66 -15.61 6.24
N GLY A 11 4.84 -14.99 7.41
CA GLY A 11 5.70 -13.81 7.58
C GLY A 11 7.18 -14.14 7.42
N GLY A 12 7.99 -13.15 7.04
CA GLY A 12 9.46 -13.30 7.01
C GLY A 12 10.02 -14.17 5.87
N VAL A 13 9.24 -14.46 4.83
CA VAL A 13 9.66 -15.29 3.68
C VAL A 13 10.26 -14.48 2.51
N GLY A 14 10.57 -13.20 2.73
CA GLY A 14 11.25 -12.35 1.74
C GLY A 14 10.37 -11.72 0.66
N LYS A 15 9.02 -11.79 0.77
CA LYS A 15 8.10 -11.19 -0.22
C LYS A 15 8.36 -9.71 -0.47
N THR A 16 8.41 -8.92 0.60
CA THR A 16 8.59 -7.46 0.54
C THR A 16 9.90 -7.10 -0.14
N SER A 17 10.99 -7.75 0.27
CA SER A 17 12.30 -7.58 -0.34
C SER A 17 12.31 -7.98 -1.81
N LEU A 18 11.62 -9.07 -2.17
CA LEU A 18 11.48 -9.49 -3.57
C LEU A 18 10.72 -8.45 -4.39
N VAL A 19 9.59 -7.92 -3.89
CA VAL A 19 8.82 -6.86 -4.56
C VAL A 19 9.69 -5.62 -4.78
N TYR A 20 10.43 -5.19 -3.75
CA TYR A 20 11.34 -4.05 -3.85
C TYR A 20 12.37 -4.26 -4.97
N HIS A 21 13.08 -5.38 -4.98
CA HIS A 21 14.09 -5.65 -6.01
C HIS A 21 13.50 -5.82 -7.41
N LEU A 22 12.34 -6.47 -7.55
CA LEU A 22 11.68 -6.61 -8.84
C LEU A 22 11.24 -5.27 -9.42
N ALA A 23 10.79 -4.33 -8.59
CA ALA A 23 10.44 -2.99 -9.06
C ALA A 23 11.65 -2.27 -9.68
N TRP A 24 12.81 -2.33 -9.02
CA TRP A 24 14.06 -1.79 -9.55
C TRP A 24 14.52 -2.50 -10.82
N MET A 25 14.51 -3.84 -10.84
CA MET A 25 14.88 -4.62 -12.04
C MET A 25 13.97 -4.31 -13.23
N PHE A 26 12.66 -4.19 -13.03
CA PHE A 26 11.74 -3.83 -14.12
C PHE A 26 11.97 -2.40 -14.62
N ALA A 27 12.29 -1.47 -13.74
CA ALA A 27 12.65 -0.11 -14.13
C ALA A 27 13.95 -0.08 -14.97
N GLU A 28 14.96 -0.87 -14.60
CA GLU A 28 16.19 -1.05 -15.38
C GLU A 28 15.94 -1.67 -16.76
N LEU A 29 14.94 -2.55 -16.86
CA LEU A 29 14.45 -3.09 -18.14
C LEU A 29 13.53 -2.12 -18.91
N GLY A 30 13.48 -0.86 -18.51
CA GLY A 30 12.73 0.21 -19.18
C GLY A 30 11.22 0.19 -18.94
N GLN A 31 10.73 -0.63 -18.01
CA GLN A 31 9.31 -0.65 -17.66
C GLN A 31 8.95 0.52 -16.73
N ARG A 32 7.70 0.99 -16.81
CA ARG A 32 7.13 1.88 -15.79
C ARG A 32 6.41 1.03 -14.76
N VAL A 33 6.76 1.20 -13.50
CA VAL A 33 6.31 0.37 -12.39
C VAL A 33 5.59 1.25 -11.38
N VAL A 34 4.39 0.83 -10.99
CA VAL A 34 3.74 1.32 -9.78
C VAL A 34 3.81 0.20 -8.75
N VAL A 35 4.41 0.50 -7.61
CA VAL A 35 4.50 -0.39 -6.46
C VAL A 35 3.42 0.02 -5.48
N ALA A 36 2.66 -0.93 -4.95
CA ALA A 36 1.63 -0.66 -3.94
C ALA A 36 1.94 -1.44 -2.67
N ASP A 37 2.00 -0.75 -1.54
CA ASP A 37 2.15 -1.37 -0.23
C ASP A 37 0.77 -1.48 0.45
N LEU A 38 0.21 -2.69 0.40
CA LEU A 38 -1.11 -3.00 0.95
C LEU A 38 -1.02 -3.78 2.27
N ASP A 39 0.19 -3.93 2.82
CA ASP A 39 0.41 -4.58 4.12
C ASP A 39 0.37 -3.49 5.21
N PRO A 40 -0.48 -3.61 6.25
CA PRO A 40 -0.51 -2.65 7.34
C PRO A 40 0.85 -2.45 8.03
N GLN A 41 1.79 -3.38 7.93
CA GLN A 41 3.14 -3.19 8.48
C GLN A 41 3.97 -2.14 7.72
N ALA A 42 3.55 -1.75 6.51
CA ALA A 42 4.17 -0.73 5.67
C ALA A 42 5.68 -0.94 5.41
N ASN A 43 6.15 -2.19 5.49
CA ASN A 43 7.57 -2.51 5.36
C ASN A 43 8.13 -2.15 3.97
N LEU A 44 7.32 -2.26 2.91
CA LEU A 44 7.76 -1.93 1.55
C LEU A 44 7.99 -0.42 1.44
N THR A 45 7.07 0.35 2.01
CA THR A 45 7.15 1.82 2.08
C THR A 45 8.42 2.27 2.78
N SER A 46 8.72 1.69 3.94
CA SER A 46 9.95 1.99 4.70
C SER A 46 11.24 1.59 3.97
N MET A 47 11.17 0.66 3.01
CA MET A 47 12.33 0.34 2.15
C MET A 47 12.54 1.35 1.02
N PHE A 48 11.49 2.03 0.57
CA PHE A 48 11.54 2.99 -0.54
C PHE A 48 11.82 4.42 -0.12
N LEU A 49 11.44 4.81 1.10
CA LEU A 49 11.44 6.20 1.55
C LEU A 49 12.39 6.42 2.75
N PRO A 50 13.05 7.58 2.82
CA PRO A 50 13.83 7.96 4.00
C PRO A 50 12.91 8.28 5.18
N GLU A 51 13.45 8.20 6.40
CA GLU A 51 12.69 8.37 7.65
C GLU A 51 11.97 9.72 7.73
N GLU A 52 12.62 10.80 7.31
CA GLU A 52 12.02 12.14 7.30
C GLU A 52 10.77 12.21 6.42
N ARG A 53 10.79 11.50 5.28
CA ARG A 53 9.63 11.44 4.39
C ARG A 53 8.51 10.58 4.98
N LEU A 54 8.86 9.50 5.68
CA LEU A 54 7.90 8.66 6.40
C LEU A 54 7.13 9.45 7.46
N GLU A 55 7.82 10.31 8.21
CA GLU A 55 7.20 11.19 9.20
C GLU A 55 6.17 12.15 8.56
N GLU A 56 6.50 12.71 7.39
CA GLU A 56 5.59 13.61 6.66
C GLU A 56 4.34 12.89 6.15
N ILE A 57 4.49 11.71 5.53
CA ILE A 57 3.35 10.98 4.94
C ILE A 57 2.42 10.39 6.01
N TRP A 58 2.95 10.05 7.18
CA TRP A 58 2.18 9.49 8.29
C TRP A 58 1.72 10.54 9.31
N ALA A 59 2.05 11.80 9.09
CA ALA A 59 1.54 12.90 9.89
C ALA A 59 0.00 12.84 9.95
N PRO A 60 -0.61 13.07 11.12
CA PRO A 60 -2.06 13.00 11.30
C PRO A 60 -2.75 14.20 10.64
N THR A 61 -2.91 14.12 9.33
CA THR A 61 -3.56 15.12 8.47
C THR A 61 -4.70 14.46 7.71
N ASP A 62 -5.74 15.24 7.40
CA ASP A 62 -6.83 14.77 6.54
C ASP A 62 -6.30 14.52 5.12
N GLY A 63 -6.68 13.39 4.52
CA GLY A 63 -6.25 13.02 3.16
C GLY A 63 -4.80 12.58 3.07
N ARG A 64 -4.34 11.74 4.01
CA ARG A 64 -3.00 11.14 3.99
C ARG A 64 -2.65 10.62 2.59
N PRO A 65 -1.45 10.91 2.07
CA PRO A 65 -1.03 10.46 0.74
C PRO A 65 -0.61 8.99 0.76
N THR A 66 -1.46 8.13 1.32
CA THR A 66 -1.23 6.70 1.55
C THR A 66 -2.41 5.89 1.02
N ILE A 67 -2.25 4.57 0.96
CA ILE A 67 -3.34 3.66 0.63
C ILE A 67 -4.52 3.81 1.59
N TYR A 68 -4.27 4.10 2.88
CA TYR A 68 -5.35 4.32 3.83
C TYR A 68 -6.17 5.56 3.49
N GLY A 69 -5.53 6.67 3.12
CA GLY A 69 -6.25 7.87 2.66
C GLY A 69 -7.14 7.60 1.45
N ALA A 70 -6.71 6.73 0.53
CA ALA A 70 -7.50 6.32 -0.63
C ALA A 70 -8.77 5.52 -0.23
N VAL A 71 -8.68 4.67 0.79
CA VAL A 71 -9.80 3.84 1.25
C VAL A 71 -10.55 4.44 2.45
N GLN A 72 -10.10 5.58 2.97
CA GLN A 72 -10.68 6.23 4.15
C GLN A 72 -12.18 6.54 3.98
N PRO A 73 -12.67 7.10 2.86
CA PRO A 73 -14.10 7.37 2.72
C PRO A 73 -14.96 6.09 2.72
N LEU A 74 -14.40 5.01 2.18
CA LEU A 74 -15.03 3.68 2.22
C LEU A 74 -15.01 3.07 3.64
N HIS A 75 -13.95 3.32 4.41
CA HIS A 75 -13.84 2.93 5.82
C HIS A 75 -14.88 3.66 6.69
N GLU A 76 -14.97 4.99 6.52
CA GLU A 76 -15.84 5.89 7.29
C GLU A 76 -17.29 5.94 6.78
N GLN A 77 -17.60 5.24 5.68
CA GLN A 77 -18.91 5.22 5.04
C GLN A 77 -19.38 6.61 4.56
N THR A 78 -18.44 7.47 4.22
CA THR A 78 -18.69 8.83 3.72
C THR A 78 -18.64 8.92 2.19
N GLY A 79 -18.14 7.87 1.52
CA GLY A 79 -18.06 7.78 0.06
C GLY A 79 -17.44 6.48 -0.42
N ASP A 80 -17.09 6.43 -1.71
CA ASP A 80 -16.29 5.35 -2.30
C ASP A 80 -14.79 5.64 -2.14
N PHE A 81 -13.92 4.75 -2.62
CA PHE A 81 -12.48 5.00 -2.63
C PHE A 81 -12.10 6.19 -3.54
N THR A 82 -11.01 6.86 -3.19
CA THR A 82 -10.41 7.92 -3.99
C THR A 82 -9.14 7.40 -4.69
N PRO A 83 -8.72 8.00 -5.80
CA PRO A 83 -7.44 7.65 -6.42
C PRO A 83 -6.29 7.84 -5.42
N PRO A 84 -5.42 6.82 -5.22
CA PRO A 84 -4.31 6.93 -4.29
C PRO A 84 -3.28 7.94 -4.79
N ALA A 85 -2.63 8.63 -3.84
CA ALA A 85 -1.47 9.45 -4.14
C ALA A 85 -0.30 8.57 -4.63
N LEU A 86 0.46 9.09 -5.58
CA LEU A 86 1.68 8.46 -6.09
C LEU A 86 2.89 9.24 -5.59
N GLU A 87 3.74 8.58 -4.81
CA GLU A 87 5.05 9.07 -4.44
C GLU A 87 6.05 8.70 -5.54
N ALA A 88 6.65 9.70 -6.19
CA ALA A 88 7.65 9.45 -7.23
C ALA A 88 8.98 9.03 -6.59
N ILE A 89 9.44 7.81 -6.91
CA ILE A 89 10.75 7.31 -6.46
C ILE A 89 11.81 7.60 -7.52
N THR A 90 11.48 7.33 -8.78
CA THR A 90 12.30 7.65 -9.96
C THR A 90 11.39 8.04 -11.13
N GLU A 91 11.95 8.36 -12.29
CA GLU A 91 11.17 8.56 -13.52
C GLU A 91 10.35 7.32 -13.95
N ARG A 92 10.70 6.13 -13.44
CA ARG A 92 10.09 4.85 -13.83
C ARG A 92 9.41 4.11 -12.69
N ILE A 93 9.61 4.52 -11.44
CA ILE A 93 9.03 3.88 -10.25
C ILE A 93 8.21 4.91 -9.49
N ALA A 94 6.94 4.60 -9.30
CA ALA A 94 6.08 5.29 -8.33
C ALA A 94 5.63 4.31 -7.25
N LEU A 95 5.45 4.83 -6.04
CA LEU A 95 4.97 4.10 -4.87
C LEU A 95 3.58 4.62 -4.49
N ILE A 96 2.65 3.71 -4.20
CA ILE A 96 1.47 3.98 -3.37
C ILE A 96 1.87 3.62 -1.94
N PRO A 97 2.09 4.61 -1.05
CA PRO A 97 2.60 4.35 0.28
C PRO A 97 1.61 3.59 1.16
N GLY A 98 2.16 2.70 1.99
CA GLY A 98 1.44 1.97 3.02
C GLY A 98 1.15 2.84 4.25
N ASP A 99 0.25 2.37 5.11
CA ASP A 99 -0.15 3.07 6.32
C ASP A 99 -0.51 2.07 7.42
N LEU A 100 0.04 2.26 8.62
CA LEU A 100 -0.24 1.43 9.79
C LEU A 100 -1.74 1.39 10.16
N THR A 101 -2.47 2.45 9.82
CA THR A 101 -3.92 2.60 10.04
C THR A 101 -4.75 1.67 9.16
N LEU A 102 -4.16 1.10 8.09
CA LEU A 102 -4.81 0.12 7.24
C LEU A 102 -5.27 -1.12 8.02
N SER A 103 -4.62 -1.45 9.15
CA SER A 103 -5.06 -2.49 10.09
C SER A 103 -6.54 -2.34 10.51
N ARG A 104 -7.00 -1.11 10.75
CA ARG A 104 -8.40 -0.81 11.11
C ARG A 104 -9.37 -1.14 9.99
N PHE A 105 -8.92 -0.96 8.75
CA PHE A 105 -9.70 -1.29 7.57
C PHE A 105 -9.80 -2.80 7.37
N GLU A 106 -8.72 -3.55 7.58
CA GLU A 106 -8.70 -5.01 7.54
C GLU A 106 -9.63 -5.65 8.57
N ASP A 107 -9.62 -5.14 9.82
CA ASP A 107 -10.53 -5.60 10.86
C ASP A 107 -11.98 -5.50 10.38
N ARG A 108 -12.37 -4.35 9.83
CA ARG A 108 -13.73 -4.14 9.31
C ARG A 108 -14.07 -5.06 8.14
N LEU A 109 -13.15 -5.27 7.20
CA LEU A 109 -13.36 -6.18 6.07
C LEU A 109 -13.60 -7.62 6.55
N SER A 110 -12.86 -8.04 7.57
CA SER A 110 -13.00 -9.37 8.16
C SER A 110 -14.40 -9.58 8.76
N HIS A 111 -14.92 -8.58 9.50
CA HIS A 111 -16.27 -8.65 10.06
C HIS A 111 -17.37 -8.62 8.98
N GLY A 112 -17.19 -7.82 7.91
CA GLY A 112 -18.16 -7.77 6.81
C GLY A 112 -18.21 -9.05 5.96
N MET A 113 -17.06 -9.74 5.79
CA MET A 113 -17.00 -11.03 5.10
C MET A 113 -17.64 -12.16 5.93
N ASP A 114 -17.47 -12.14 7.25
CA ASP A 114 -18.10 -13.10 8.16
C ASP A 114 -19.64 -13.02 8.14
N GLU A 115 -20.20 -11.81 8.02
CA GLU A 115 -21.66 -11.61 7.90
C GLU A 115 -22.22 -12.09 6.56
N GLN A 116 -21.45 -12.02 5.48
CA GLN A 116 -21.84 -12.52 4.16
C GLN A 116 -21.71 -14.05 4.03
N GLN A 117 -20.78 -14.69 4.74
CA GLN A 117 -20.63 -16.15 4.76
C GLN A 117 -21.63 -16.88 5.66
N ARG A 118 -22.33 -16.15 6.55
CA ARG A 118 -23.41 -16.68 7.41
C ARG A 118 -24.80 -16.61 6.76
N ARG A 119 -24.91 -16.12 5.52
CA ARG A 119 -26.14 -16.14 4.71
C ARG A 119 -26.01 -17.16 3.58
#